data_AF-A0A1W9RT13-F1
#
_entry.id   AF-A0A1W9RT13-F1
#
_cell.length_a   1.000
_cell.length_b   1.000
_cell.length_c   1.000
_cell.angle_alpha   90.00
_cell.angle_beta   90.00
_cell.angle_gamma   90.00
#
_symmetry.space_group_name_H-M   'P 1'
#
loop_
_entity.id
_entity.type
_entity.pdbx_description
1 polymer ?
#
loop_
_entity_poly.entity_id
_entity_poly.type
_entity_poly.pdbx_seq_one_letter_code
_entity_poly.pdbx_strand_id
1 'polypeptide(L)' 'MEKAGYVLLGIVFLIYLVAIFVGLIAAMPWGIVGLIAIAGVGLLLMKVVTDRIENKEDDYYDKNVKM' A
#
# COMPACT_ATOMS: atom_id res chain seq x y z
N MET A 1 -8.95 -17.45 18.23
CA MET A 1 -8.68 -16.09 18.74
C MET A 1 -7.92 -15.24 17.72
N GLU A 2 -6.97 -15.80 16.97
CA GLU A 2 -6.18 -15.09 15.95
C GLU A 2 -7.01 -14.47 14.81
N LYS A 3 -7.95 -15.22 14.22
CA LYS A 3 -8.80 -14.73 13.12
C LYS A 3 -9.64 -13.50 13.52
N ALA A 4 -10.22 -13.51 14.72
CA ALA A 4 -10.97 -12.38 15.24
C ALA A 4 -10.06 -11.16 15.46
N GLY A 5 -8.84 -11.38 15.95
CA GLY A 5 -7.82 -10.34 16.07
C GLY A 5 -7.46 -9.71 14.73
N TYR A 6 -7.21 -10.52 13.69
CA TYR A 6 -6.91 -10.01 12.35
C TYR A 6 -8.08 -9.23 11.73
N VAL A 7 -9.32 -9.68 11.93
CA VAL A 7 -10.51 -8.96 11.47
C VAL A 7 -10.61 -7.59 12.15
N LEU A 8 -10.42 -7.54 13.46
CA LEU A 8 -10.44 -6.30 14.23
C LEU A 8 -9.31 -5.35 13.80
N LEU A 9 -8.10 -5.88 13.61
CA LEU A 9 -6.95 -5.12 13.12
C LEU A 9 -7.22 -4.53 11.73
N GLY A 10 -7.84 -5.31 10.83
CA GLY A 10 -8.22 -4.85 9.49
C GLY A 10 -9.23 -3.70 9.55
N ILE A 11 -10.23 -3.78 10.41
CA ILE A 11 -11.21 -2.70 10.60
C ILE A 11 -10.53 -1.44 11.12
N VAL A 12 -9.70 -1.56 12.16
CA VAL A 12 -8.96 -0.42 12.73
C VAL A 12 -8.05 0.21 11.68
N PHE A 13 -7.37 -0.60 10.88
CA PHE A 13 -6.53 -0.13 9.79
C PHE A 13 -7.31 0.68 8.76
N LEU A 14 -8.49 0.22 8.34
CA LEU A 14 -9.34 0.96 7.42
C LEU A 14 -9.83 2.29 8.00
N ILE A 15 -10.28 2.29 9.27
CA ILE A 15 -10.69 3.52 9.97
C ILE A 15 -9.51 4.50 10.04
N TYR A 16 -8.32 3.99 10.35
CA TYR A 16 -7.11 4.80 10.44
C TYR A 16 -6.75 5.44 9.09
N LEU A 17 -6.83 4.69 7.99
CA LEU A 17 -6.63 5.24 6.65
C LEU A 17 -7.60 6.38 6.35
N VAL A 18 -8.89 6.18 6.63
CA VAL A 18 -9.92 7.23 6.44
C VAL A 18 -9.59 8.46 7.29
N ALA A 19 -9.22 8.27 8.55
CA ALA A 19 -8.85 9.35 9.46
C ALA A 19 -7.64 10.16 8.97
N ILE A 20 -6.63 9.51 8.38
CA ILE A 20 -5.49 10.19 7.76
C ILE A 20 -5.97 11.13 6.65
N PHE A 21 -6.81 10.65 5.72
CA PHE A 21 -7.29 11.49 4.61
C PHE A 21 -8.15 12.64 5.11
N VAL A 22 -9.07 12.40 6.05
CA VAL A 22 -9.90 13.46 6.65
C VAL A 22 -9.04 14.48 7.38
N GLY A 23 -8.05 14.04 8.15
CA GLY A 23 -7.13 14.91 8.89
C GLY A 23 -6.29 15.79 7.95
N LEU A 24 -5.79 15.23 6.85
CA LEU A 24 -5.06 15.98 5.84
C LEU A 24 -5.94 17.02 5.13
N ILE A 25 -7.17 16.65 4.77
CA ILE A 25 -8.13 17.60 4.17
C ILE A 25 -8.50 18.71 5.16
N ALA A 26 -8.65 18.39 6.45
CA ALA A 26 -8.93 19.39 7.49
C ALA A 26 -7.73 20.34 7.73
N ALA A 27 -6.51 19.87 7.53
CA ALA A 27 -5.28 20.63 7.72
C ALA A 27 -4.87 21.52 6.52
N MET A 28 -5.79 21.79 5.59
CA MET A 28 -5.51 22.63 4.41
C MET A 28 -5.11 24.07 4.80
N PRO A 29 -4.16 24.70 4.07
CA PRO A 29 -3.41 24.19 2.92
C PRO A 29 -2.24 23.23 3.22
N TRP A 30 -1.76 23.13 4.47
CA TRP A 30 -0.58 22.30 4.80
C TRP A 30 -0.77 20.82 4.50
N GLY A 31 -2.02 20.33 4.60
CA GLY A 31 -2.40 18.97 4.23
C GLY A 31 -2.06 18.57 2.79
N ILE A 32 -1.89 19.51 1.86
CA ILE A 32 -1.46 19.26 0.48
C ILE A 32 -0.13 18.52 0.46
N VAL A 33 0.82 18.91 1.32
CA VAL A 33 2.15 18.28 1.38
C VAL A 33 2.03 16.81 1.76
N GLY A 34 1.17 16.49 2.73
CA GLY A 34 0.91 15.11 3.15
C GLY A 34 0.21 14.29 2.06
N LEU A 35 -0.76 14.87 1.35
CA LEU A 35 -1.43 14.20 0.23
C LEU A 35 -0.47 13.91 -0.92
N ILE A 36 0.42 14.85 -1.27
CA ILE A 36 1.47 14.64 -2.27
C ILE A 36 2.43 13.53 -1.84
N ALA A 37 2.84 13.50 -0.57
CA ALA A 37 3.71 12.46 -0.05
C ALA A 37 3.06 11.07 -0.15
N ILE A 38 1.80 10.94 0.27
CA ILE A 38 1.03 9.69 0.16
C ILE A 38 0.90 9.26 -1.30
N ALA A 39 0.58 10.18 -2.21
CA ALA A 39 0.50 9.90 -3.63
C ALA A 39 1.85 9.41 -4.21
N GLY A 40 2.95 10.06 -3.84
CA GLY A 40 4.30 9.67 -4.25
C GLY A 40 4.66 8.25 -3.80
N VAL A 41 4.41 7.92 -2.53
CA VAL A 41 4.63 6.56 -2.00
C VAL A 41 3.72 5.54 -2.70
N GLY A 42 2.45 5.89 -2.92
CA GLY A 42 1.49 5.05 -3.63
C GLY A 42 1.93 4.72 -5.07
N LEU A 43 2.47 5.71 -5.78
CA LEU A 43 3.03 5.53 -7.13
C LEU A 43 4.25 4.61 -7.12
N LEU A 44 5.15 4.74 -6.15
CA LEU A 44 6.30 3.85 -6.02
C LEU A 44 5.88 2.42 -5.70
N LEU A 45 4.90 2.23 -4.82
CA LEU A 45 4.36 0.91 -4.52
C LEU A 45 3.70 0.28 -5.76
N MET A 46 2.88 1.05 -6.48
CA MET A 46 2.29 0.59 -7.74
C MET A 46 3.37 0.18 -8.74
N LYS A 47 4.42 0.99 -8.90
CA LYS A 47 5.55 0.66 -9.77
C LYS A 47 6.18 -0.67 -9.38
N VAL A 48 6.52 -0.87 -8.11
CA VAL A 48 7.15 -2.12 -7.64
C VAL A 48 6.25 -3.33 -7.89
N VAL A 49 4.94 -3.21 -7.67
CA VAL A 49 3.99 -4.29 -7.94
C VAL A 49 3.89 -4.58 -9.44
N THR A 50 3.81 -3.55 -10.28
CA THR A 50 3.79 -3.70 -11.74
C THR A 50 5.08 -4.35 -12.24
N ASP A 51 6.23 -3.85 -11.82
CA ASP A 51 7.55 -4.39 -12.18
C ASP A 51 7.67 -5.87 -11.79
N ARG A 52 7.13 -6.26 -10.62
CA ARG A 52 7.09 -7.67 -10.20
C ARG A 52 6.22 -8.53 -11.11
N ILE A 53 5.01 -8.06 -11.45
CA ILE A 53 4.07 -8.80 -12.31
C ILE A 53 4.63 -8.95 -13.73
N GLU A 54 5.34 -7.96 -14.23
CA GLU A 54 5.89 -7.95 -15.60
C GLU A 54 7.24 -8.66 -15.72
N ASN A 55 7.87 -9.08 -14.61
CA ASN A 55 9.18 -9.72 -14.63
C ASN A 55 9.11 -11.19 -15.12
N LYS A 56 9.08 -11.34 -16.44
CA LYS A 56 9.05 -12.65 -17.14
C LYS A 56 10.28 -13.51 -16.90
N GLU A 57 11.43 -12.89 -16.62
CA GLU A 57 12.68 -13.60 -16.40
C GLU A 57 12.68 -14.29 -15.03
N ASP A 58 12.27 -13.56 -13.98
CA ASP A 58 12.13 -14.14 -12.63
C ASP A 58 11.04 -15.21 -12.59
N ASP A 59 9.92 -14.96 -13.30
CA ASP A 59 8.86 -15.95 -13.52
C ASP A 59 9.35 -17.22 -14.24
N TYR A 60 10.31 -17.07 -15.17
CA TYR A 60 10.91 -18.19 -15.89
C TYR A 60 11.84 -19.00 -15.00
N TYR A 61 12.72 -18.34 -14.23
CA TYR A 61 13.63 -19.02 -13.32
C TYR A 61 12.87 -19.72 -12.18
N ASP A 62 11.86 -19.10 -11.57
CA ASP A 62 11.05 -19.69 -10.50
C ASP A 62 10.31 -20.96 -10.96
N LYS A 63 9.87 -21.00 -12.24
CA LYS A 63 9.15 -22.14 -12.81
C LYS A 63 10.05 -23.25 -13.37
N ASN A 64 11.21 -22.89 -13.92
CA ASN A 64 12.03 -23.82 -14.71
C ASN A 64 13.35 -24.20 -14.04
N VAL A 65 13.79 -23.45 -13.04
CA VAL A 65 15.02 -23.73 -12.29
C VAL A 65 14.66 -24.02 -10.85
N LYS A 66 14.62 -25.31 -10.50
CA LYS A 66 14.58 -25.72 -9.10
C LYS A 66 15.97 -25.56 -8.51
N MET A 67 16.12 -24.68 -7.52
CA MET A 67 17.22 -24.78 -6.56
C MET A 67 17.01 -26.00 -5.65
#